data_AF-A0A366H3T1-F1
#
_entry.id   AF-A0A366H3T1-F1
#
_cell.length_a   1.000
_cell.length_b   1.000
_cell.length_c   1.000
_cell.angle_alpha   90.00
_cell.angle_beta   90.00
_cell.angle_gamma   90.00
#
_symmetry.space_group_name_H-M   'P 1'
#
loop_
_entity.id
_entity.type
_entity.pdbx_description
1 polymer ?
#
loop_
_entity_poly.entity_id
_entity_poly.type
_entity_poly.pdbx_seq_one_letter_code
_entity_poly.pdbx_strand_id
1 'polypeptide(L)'
;MQRRSLLAILLLLFAVQAQADFAAYSGIHEVTARKGTLTFRHVHNWNSPKLQPLFADLNHHETFFSPANDFAHVEVRDGNRVLFRSPSPGLTHLWISPDGQFFVGLSTIMLYNPYQLVVWQRDGTVLYRQHISHEVARLTPEQQRSFAKKFPKAEKFLSARYFTYGNGVYLDYSILGVPNEIGTRAWDYLTPFRVSHPYSDDFSESVTNYVGWFHEKSPRPGITRDDTGLTLSLRSPTGRQMTIPIQRFQPAEFTDRTDIDPFYFAAGLCVTGADMGYIKPPQCDSFFREGGDQRPAEMLISAAHAWSRNTASPDTTQHYYEPDGKRLVVKHAALSQALSEFYVQPDRFTKAEWEERQKYPRGESRLTMDDLLGLDRRKRLSFVAGIYARCHDPEDGSFHGFPSVAMYATMKILRAEGCDVPNHTLHKAVPTTIHFKVTPSREVAHLFKAVDNWQPPSVEWKQRFRLRLGLGR
;
A
#
# COMPACT_ATOMS: atom_id res chain seq x y z
N MET A 1 -14.84 -25.24 42.52
CA MET A 1 -14.42 -25.00 41.11
C MET A 1 -12.95 -25.38 40.97
N GLN A 2 -12.60 -26.31 40.07
CA GLN A 2 -11.21 -26.73 39.88
C GLN A 2 -10.40 -25.60 39.20
N ARG A 3 -9.13 -25.42 39.60
CA ARG A 3 -8.22 -24.38 39.06
C ARG A 3 -8.16 -24.33 37.52
N ARG A 4 -8.36 -25.46 36.86
CA ARG A 4 -8.40 -25.58 35.38
C ARG A 4 -9.62 -24.88 34.75
N SER A 5 -10.78 -24.95 35.39
CA SER A 5 -12.01 -24.28 34.91
C SER A 5 -11.91 -22.77 35.04
N LEU A 6 -11.28 -22.26 36.11
CA LEU A 6 -11.05 -20.83 36.28
C LEU A 6 -10.09 -20.27 35.21
N LEU A 7 -9.03 -21.02 34.88
CA LEU A 7 -8.08 -20.64 33.83
C LEU A 7 -8.74 -20.62 32.44
N ALA A 8 -9.58 -21.61 32.12
CA ALA A 8 -10.31 -21.65 30.86
C ALA A 8 -11.31 -20.48 30.72
N ILE A 9 -12.02 -20.13 31.81
CA ILE A 9 -12.91 -18.97 31.84
C ILE A 9 -12.13 -17.66 31.67
N LEU A 10 -10.99 -17.50 32.34
CA LEU A 10 -10.13 -16.33 32.14
C LEU A 10 -9.66 -16.21 30.69
N LEU A 11 -9.20 -17.31 30.07
CA LEU A 11 -8.75 -17.32 28.67
C LEU A 11 -9.89 -17.01 27.68
N LEU A 12 -11.09 -17.52 27.93
CA LEU A 12 -12.29 -17.18 27.15
C LEU A 12 -12.67 -15.70 27.28
N LEU A 13 -12.59 -15.12 28.48
CA LEU A 13 -12.86 -13.69 28.70
C LEU A 13 -11.84 -12.80 27.96
N PHE A 14 -10.57 -13.19 27.90
CA PHE A 14 -9.56 -12.48 27.10
C PHE A 14 -9.79 -12.61 25.58
N ALA A 15 -10.23 -13.77 25.10
CA ALA A 15 -10.55 -13.96 23.68
C ALA A 15 -11.74 -13.09 23.22
N VAL A 16 -12.72 -12.87 24.11
CA VAL A 16 -13.88 -12.01 23.82
C VAL A 16 -13.48 -10.53 23.77
N GLN A 17 -12.53 -10.07 24.59
CA GLN A 17 -12.07 -8.67 24.56
C GLN A 17 -11.41 -8.29 23.22
N ALA A 18 -10.68 -9.19 22.58
CA ALA A 18 -10.04 -8.91 21.29
C ALA A 18 -11.06 -8.79 20.12
N GLN A 19 -12.23 -9.40 20.23
CA GLN A 19 -13.30 -9.27 19.22
C GLN A 19 -14.17 -8.02 19.43
N ALA A 20 -14.22 -7.47 20.65
CA ALA A 20 -15.05 -6.32 20.98
C ALA A 20 -14.68 -5.07 20.17
N ASP A 21 -13.39 -4.87 19.88
CA ASP A 21 -12.95 -3.71 19.12
C ASP A 21 -13.39 -3.77 17.66
N PHE A 22 -13.44 -4.95 17.04
CA PHE A 22 -13.98 -5.11 15.68
C PHE A 22 -15.48 -4.88 15.62
N ALA A 23 -16.23 -5.17 16.69
CA ALA A 23 -17.67 -4.91 16.73
C ALA A 23 -17.98 -3.40 16.62
N ALA A 24 -17.10 -2.55 17.17
CA ALA A 24 -17.21 -1.09 17.03
C ALA A 24 -17.00 -0.61 15.57
N TYR A 25 -16.31 -1.40 14.74
CA TYR A 25 -16.04 -1.12 13.33
C TYR A 25 -16.98 -1.91 12.41
N SER A 26 -18.28 -1.82 12.66
CA SER A 26 -19.29 -2.46 11.82
C SER A 26 -20.42 -1.51 11.45
N GLY A 27 -20.98 -1.71 10.25
CA GLY A 27 -22.12 -0.95 9.78
C GLY A 27 -21.81 0.49 9.38
N ILE A 28 -22.86 1.33 9.39
CA ILE A 28 -22.77 2.74 9.03
C ILE A 28 -22.73 3.56 10.32
N HIS A 29 -21.69 4.36 10.46
CA HIS A 29 -21.53 5.31 11.54
C HIS A 29 -21.78 6.73 11.04
N GLU A 30 -22.53 7.51 11.82
CA GLU A 30 -22.86 8.89 11.48
C GLU A 30 -22.57 9.83 12.64
N VAL A 31 -21.93 10.97 12.34
CA VAL A 31 -21.68 12.05 13.30
C VAL A 31 -22.19 13.34 12.71
N THR A 32 -22.82 14.20 13.51
CA THR A 32 -23.37 15.47 13.05
C THR A 32 -23.05 16.60 14.03
N ALA A 33 -22.64 17.76 13.50
CA ALA A 33 -22.58 19.03 14.20
C ALA A 33 -23.57 20.03 13.59
N ARG A 34 -24.14 20.91 14.41
CA ARG A 34 -25.11 21.93 13.98
C ARG A 34 -24.77 23.29 14.54
N LYS A 35 -25.01 24.35 13.76
CA LYS A 35 -24.84 25.75 14.18
C LYS A 35 -25.73 26.67 13.35
N GLY A 36 -26.77 27.23 13.97
CA GLY A 36 -27.78 27.99 13.23
C GLY A 36 -28.44 27.10 12.18
N THR A 37 -28.44 27.54 10.92
CA THR A 37 -28.93 26.77 9.76
C THR A 37 -27.89 25.78 9.23
N LEU A 38 -26.63 25.86 9.67
CA LEU A 38 -25.56 24.97 9.20
C LEU A 38 -25.66 23.59 9.84
N THR A 39 -25.56 22.55 9.01
CA THR A 39 -25.41 21.16 9.42
C THR A 39 -24.15 20.59 8.77
N PHE A 40 -23.24 20.06 9.58
CA PHE A 40 -22.04 19.35 9.12
C PHE A 40 -22.19 17.89 9.52
N ARG A 41 -22.35 17.01 8.54
CA ARG A 41 -22.60 15.58 8.72
C ARG A 41 -21.44 14.78 8.17
N HIS A 42 -21.04 13.74 8.88
CA HIS A 42 -20.11 12.72 8.42
C HIS A 42 -20.81 11.37 8.42
N VAL A 43 -20.57 10.59 7.36
CA VAL A 43 -21.04 9.21 7.23
C VAL A 43 -19.84 8.34 6.90
N HIS A 44 -19.70 7.20 7.58
CA HIS A 44 -18.67 6.21 7.35
C HIS A 44 -19.26 4.81 7.35
N ASN A 45 -19.05 4.03 6.29
CA ASN A 45 -19.51 2.65 6.16
C ASN A 45 -18.33 1.68 6.32
N TRP A 46 -18.22 1.09 7.51
CA TRP A 46 -17.18 0.12 7.85
C TRP A 46 -17.27 -1.18 7.06
N ASN A 47 -18.45 -1.50 6.53
CA ASN A 47 -18.67 -2.73 5.76
C ASN A 47 -18.28 -2.58 4.28
N SER A 48 -17.68 -1.45 3.88
CA SER A 48 -17.29 -1.27 2.48
C SER A 48 -16.12 -2.19 2.12
N PRO A 49 -16.23 -2.97 1.02
CA PRO A 49 -15.12 -3.79 0.54
C PRO A 49 -13.93 -2.95 0.03
N LYS A 50 -14.11 -1.64 -0.17
CA LYS A 50 -13.06 -0.71 -0.62
C LYS A 50 -12.21 -0.15 0.52
N LEU A 51 -12.65 -0.25 1.77
CA LEU A 51 -11.95 0.30 2.93
C LEU A 51 -10.53 -0.27 3.05
N GLN A 52 -10.42 -1.61 3.06
CA GLN A 52 -9.14 -2.27 3.27
C GLN A 52 -8.14 -2.04 2.12
N PRO A 53 -8.52 -2.17 0.82
CA PRO A 53 -7.63 -1.83 -0.28
C PRO A 53 -7.12 -0.39 -0.25
N LEU A 54 -8.01 0.58 -0.01
CA LEU A 54 -7.63 2.01 0.03
C LEU A 54 -6.69 2.31 1.19
N PHE A 55 -6.89 1.68 2.35
CA PHE A 55 -5.95 1.81 3.45
C PHE A 55 -4.61 1.13 3.20
N ALA A 56 -4.61 -0.06 2.59
CA ALA A 56 -3.39 -0.80 2.32
C ALA A 56 -2.49 -0.08 1.29
N ASP A 57 -3.06 0.85 0.50
CA ASP A 57 -2.30 1.71 -0.40
C ASP A 57 -1.65 2.88 0.34
N LEU A 58 -0.61 2.57 1.11
CA LEU A 58 0.13 3.52 1.94
C LEU A 58 0.79 4.65 1.13
N ASN A 59 1.00 4.45 -0.17
CA ASN A 59 1.58 5.42 -1.09
C ASN A 59 0.57 6.46 -1.56
N HIS A 60 -0.73 6.16 -1.50
CA HIS A 60 -1.78 7.00 -2.06
C HIS A 60 -2.90 7.31 -1.06
N HIS A 61 -2.54 7.61 0.20
CA HIS A 61 -3.53 7.96 1.23
C HIS A 61 -4.41 9.16 0.85
N GLU A 62 -3.96 10.03 -0.05
CA GLU A 62 -4.78 11.12 -0.59
C GLU A 62 -6.03 10.65 -1.34
N THR A 63 -6.07 9.38 -1.77
CA THR A 63 -7.25 8.76 -2.41
C THR A 63 -8.47 8.75 -1.49
N PHE A 64 -8.30 8.86 -0.16
CA PHE A 64 -9.40 9.04 0.79
C PHE A 64 -10.19 10.34 0.57
N PHE A 65 -9.62 11.31 -0.16
CA PHE A 65 -10.30 12.56 -0.54
C PHE A 65 -10.73 12.56 -2.01
N SER A 66 -10.56 11.43 -2.70
CA SER A 66 -10.96 11.26 -4.09
C SER A 66 -12.29 10.53 -4.22
N PRO A 67 -12.95 10.58 -5.39
CA PRO A 67 -14.16 9.79 -5.66
C PRO A 67 -13.98 8.27 -5.53
N ALA A 68 -12.75 7.75 -5.44
CA ALA A 68 -12.51 6.33 -5.19
C ALA A 68 -12.98 5.90 -3.79
N ASN A 69 -12.96 6.83 -2.82
CA ASN A 69 -13.54 6.63 -1.50
C ASN A 69 -15.06 6.89 -1.53
N ASP A 70 -15.83 5.81 -1.61
CA ASP A 70 -17.29 5.84 -1.55
C ASP A 70 -17.86 5.42 -0.19
N PHE A 71 -17.00 5.02 0.75
CA PHE A 71 -17.41 4.51 2.05
C PHE A 71 -17.48 5.60 3.10
N ALA A 72 -16.78 6.72 2.91
CA ALA A 72 -16.77 7.81 3.86
C ALA A 72 -16.82 9.18 3.19
N HIS A 73 -17.70 10.04 3.70
CA HIS A 73 -17.81 11.41 3.22
C HIS A 73 -18.29 12.35 4.32
N VAL A 74 -18.06 13.63 4.08
CA VAL A 74 -18.71 14.72 4.80
C VAL A 74 -19.68 15.46 3.87
N GLU A 75 -20.75 16.00 4.45
CA GLU A 75 -21.71 16.86 3.79
C GLU A 75 -21.99 18.07 4.67
N VAL A 76 -21.87 19.27 4.10
CA VAL A 76 -22.28 20.51 4.76
C VAL A 76 -23.52 21.05 4.07
N ARG A 77 -24.53 21.39 4.86
CA ARG A 77 -25.77 22.02 4.43
C ARG A 77 -26.02 23.33 5.15
N ASP A 78 -26.69 24.27 4.48
CA ASP A 78 -27.24 25.49 5.03
C ASP A 78 -28.75 25.48 4.80
N GLY A 79 -29.51 25.11 5.84
CA GLY A 79 -30.91 24.70 5.69
C GLY A 79 -31.02 23.50 4.74
N ASN A 80 -31.75 23.68 3.63
CA ASN A 80 -31.94 22.64 2.62
C ASN A 80 -30.85 22.63 1.53
N ARG A 81 -30.03 23.67 1.45
CA ARG A 81 -29.00 23.81 0.42
C ARG A 81 -27.75 23.03 0.83
N VAL A 82 -27.31 22.09 0.00
CA VAL A 82 -25.97 21.48 0.15
C VAL A 82 -24.93 22.51 -0.27
N LEU A 83 -24.01 22.85 0.64
CA LEU A 83 -22.86 23.71 0.34
C LEU A 83 -21.77 22.88 -0.36
N PHE A 84 -21.41 21.74 0.22
CA PHE A 84 -20.51 20.76 -0.40
C PHE A 84 -20.73 19.36 0.15
N ARG A 85 -20.26 18.38 -0.62
CA ARG A 85 -20.10 16.98 -0.21
C ARG A 85 -18.73 16.50 -0.68
N SER A 86 -17.90 16.02 0.25
CA SER A 86 -16.51 15.63 -0.03
C SER A 86 -16.22 14.25 0.55
N PRO A 87 -15.49 13.37 -0.16
CA PRO A 87 -14.89 12.18 0.43
C PRO A 87 -14.01 12.56 1.63
N SER A 88 -13.94 11.68 2.63
CA SER A 88 -13.23 11.95 3.88
C SER A 88 -12.68 10.67 4.52
N PRO A 89 -11.69 10.77 5.43
CA PRO A 89 -11.38 9.70 6.37
C PRO A 89 -12.57 9.38 7.30
N GLY A 90 -12.43 8.35 8.13
CA GLY A 90 -13.36 8.11 9.25
C GLY A 90 -13.17 9.13 10.36
N LEU A 91 -14.25 9.83 10.74
CA LEU A 91 -14.25 10.89 11.75
C LEU A 91 -15.18 10.52 12.90
N THR A 92 -14.78 10.88 14.12
CA THR A 92 -15.57 10.63 15.33
C THR A 92 -16.18 11.90 15.92
N HIS A 93 -15.63 13.07 15.59
CA HIS A 93 -16.12 14.36 16.09
C HIS A 93 -16.08 15.43 15.00
N LEU A 94 -17.09 16.30 15.00
CA LEU A 94 -17.24 17.39 14.05
C LEU A 94 -17.43 18.73 14.77
N TRP A 95 -16.94 19.81 14.17
CA TRP A 95 -17.11 21.16 14.68
C TRP A 95 -17.26 22.18 13.55
N ILE A 96 -18.03 23.23 13.81
CA ILE A 96 -18.29 24.33 12.89
C ILE A 96 -17.82 25.62 13.57
N SER A 97 -17.00 26.41 12.87
CA SER A 97 -16.48 27.65 13.42
C SER A 97 -17.55 28.70 13.74
N PRO A 98 -17.29 29.64 14.67
CA PRO A 98 -18.27 30.64 15.08
C PRO A 98 -18.86 31.49 13.95
N ASP A 99 -18.09 31.72 12.89
CA ASP A 99 -18.45 32.46 11.67
C ASP A 99 -18.96 31.56 10.53
N GLY A 100 -19.00 30.24 10.73
CA GLY A 100 -19.41 29.26 9.72
C GLY A 100 -18.51 29.22 8.48
N GLN A 101 -17.24 29.62 8.61
CA GLN A 101 -16.25 29.61 7.52
C GLN A 101 -15.39 28.34 7.49
N PHE A 102 -15.23 27.66 8.63
CA PHE A 102 -14.40 26.49 8.77
C PHE A 102 -15.16 25.31 9.38
N PHE A 103 -14.82 24.12 8.92
CA PHE A 103 -15.39 22.85 9.35
C PHE A 103 -14.23 21.95 9.75
N VAL A 104 -14.27 21.41 10.97
CA VAL A 104 -13.18 20.60 11.53
C VAL A 104 -13.69 19.20 11.81
N GLY A 105 -13.02 18.20 11.23
CA GLY A 105 -13.22 16.79 11.51
C GLY A 105 -12.06 16.28 12.36
N LEU A 106 -12.39 15.62 13.46
CA LEU A 106 -11.44 14.94 14.34
C LEU A 106 -11.78 13.45 14.38
N SER A 107 -10.76 12.61 14.53
CA SER A 107 -10.91 11.18 14.66
C SER A 107 -10.00 10.63 15.73
N THR A 108 -10.54 9.70 16.51
CA THR A 108 -9.79 8.84 17.44
C THR A 108 -9.52 7.47 16.84
N ILE A 109 -9.93 7.24 15.60
CA ILE A 109 -9.71 5.99 14.87
C ILE A 109 -8.26 5.98 14.35
N MET A 110 -7.51 4.97 14.76
CA MET A 110 -6.16 4.67 14.24
C MET A 110 -6.21 3.66 13.08
N LEU A 111 -7.03 2.62 13.20
CA LEU A 111 -7.12 1.56 12.19
C LEU A 111 -7.84 2.03 10.93
N TYR A 112 -7.28 1.72 9.77
CA TYR A 112 -7.90 2.03 8.49
C TYR A 112 -8.18 3.52 8.27
N ASN A 113 -7.44 4.37 8.99
CA ASN A 113 -7.64 5.79 8.96
C ASN A 113 -6.30 6.54 8.81
N PRO A 114 -5.99 7.03 7.61
CA PRO A 114 -4.73 7.72 7.37
C PRO A 114 -4.69 9.16 7.89
N TYR A 115 -5.81 9.74 8.33
CA TYR A 115 -5.87 11.13 8.82
C TYR A 115 -6.84 11.27 9.99
N GLN A 116 -6.33 11.78 11.11
CA GLN A 116 -7.11 12.01 12.32
C GLN A 116 -7.64 13.44 12.41
N LEU A 117 -7.03 14.37 11.70
CA LEU A 117 -7.43 15.77 11.65
C LEU A 117 -7.65 16.20 10.21
N VAL A 118 -8.78 16.83 9.94
CA VAL A 118 -9.04 17.49 8.66
C VAL A 118 -9.78 18.81 8.90
N VAL A 119 -9.39 19.86 8.16
CA VAL A 119 -10.01 21.18 8.17
C VAL A 119 -10.46 21.54 6.77
N TRP A 120 -11.74 21.88 6.62
CA TRP A 120 -12.33 22.36 5.37
C TRP A 120 -12.72 23.83 5.46
N GLN A 121 -12.71 24.50 4.30
CA GLN A 121 -13.43 25.74 4.05
C GLN A 121 -14.90 25.49 3.74
N ARG A 122 -15.69 26.57 3.77
CA ARG A 122 -17.13 26.56 3.45
C ARG A 122 -17.47 26.09 2.03
N ASP A 123 -16.55 26.23 1.09
CA ASP A 123 -16.69 25.73 -0.29
C ASP A 123 -16.34 24.24 -0.46
N GLY A 124 -15.87 23.58 0.61
CA GLY A 124 -15.43 22.19 0.59
C GLY A 124 -13.95 22.00 0.30
N THR A 125 -13.18 23.07 0.12
CA THR A 125 -11.72 22.98 -0.04
C THR A 125 -11.08 22.45 1.24
N VAL A 126 -10.28 21.39 1.14
CA VAL A 126 -9.47 20.86 2.26
C VAL A 126 -8.28 21.80 2.46
N LEU A 127 -8.25 22.50 3.59
CA LEU A 127 -7.14 23.38 3.97
C LEU A 127 -5.98 22.63 4.62
N TYR A 128 -6.33 21.63 5.42
CA TYR A 128 -5.38 20.92 6.26
C TYR A 128 -5.84 19.50 6.47
N ARG A 129 -4.88 18.58 6.50
CA ARG A 129 -5.08 17.19 6.90
C ARG A 129 -3.80 16.67 7.53
N GLN A 130 -3.92 15.92 8.60
CA GLN A 130 -2.76 15.38 9.31
C GLN A 130 -3.09 14.02 9.91
N HIS A 131 -2.15 13.09 9.75
CA HIS A 131 -2.10 11.89 10.58
C HIS A 131 -1.56 12.29 11.96
N ILE A 132 -2.22 11.83 13.02
CA ILE A 132 -1.80 12.13 14.39
C ILE A 132 -1.36 10.82 15.04
N SER A 133 -0.11 10.80 15.48
CA SER A 133 0.48 9.75 16.30
C SER A 133 0.86 10.27 17.69
N HIS A 134 1.04 9.37 18.66
CA HIS A 134 1.57 9.72 19.99
C HIS A 134 3.07 10.02 19.98
N GLU A 135 3.79 9.48 19.00
CA GLU A 135 5.24 9.60 18.85
C GLU A 135 5.63 9.96 17.41
N VAL A 136 6.66 10.80 17.30
CA VAL A 136 7.26 11.24 16.03
C VAL A 136 8.78 11.22 16.16
N ALA A 137 9.51 11.30 15.04
CA ALA A 137 10.96 11.49 15.08
C ALA A 137 11.28 12.99 15.02
N ARG A 138 12.09 13.49 15.96
CA ARG A 138 12.60 14.86 15.91
C ARG A 138 14.01 14.85 15.32
N LEU A 139 14.17 15.46 14.16
CA LEU A 139 15.43 15.48 13.42
C LEU A 139 16.03 16.89 13.40
N THR A 140 17.36 16.99 13.51
CA THR A 140 18.08 18.19 13.05
C THR A 140 18.13 18.21 11.52
N PRO A 141 18.41 19.37 10.89
CA PRO A 141 18.60 19.44 9.44
C PRO A 141 19.68 18.47 8.92
N GLU A 142 20.75 18.25 9.68
CA GLU A 142 21.82 17.31 9.35
C GLU A 142 21.33 15.86 9.40
N GLN A 143 20.52 15.53 10.41
CA GLN A 143 19.95 14.19 10.56
C GLN A 143 18.92 13.89 9.47
N GLN A 144 18.10 14.87 9.07
CA GLN A 144 17.19 14.76 7.93
C GLN A 144 17.96 14.54 6.63
N ARG A 145 18.99 15.36 6.35
CA ARG A 145 19.86 15.17 5.16
C ARG A 145 20.54 13.81 5.16
N SER A 146 21.00 13.35 6.33
CA SER A 146 21.59 12.00 6.50
C SER A 146 20.57 10.89 6.22
N PHE A 147 19.33 11.04 6.71
CA PHE A 147 18.24 10.10 6.44
C PHE A 147 17.92 10.03 4.94
N ALA A 148 17.69 11.18 4.31
CA ALA A 148 17.42 11.29 2.87
C ALA A 148 18.52 10.65 2.01
N LYS A 149 19.79 10.86 2.39
CA LYS A 149 20.95 10.27 1.70
C LYS A 149 21.05 8.75 1.89
N LYS A 150 20.79 8.24 3.10
CA LYS A 150 20.94 6.81 3.43
C LYS A 150 19.75 5.98 2.96
N PHE A 151 18.55 6.55 2.96
CA PHE A 151 17.30 5.85 2.70
C PHE A 151 16.41 6.62 1.70
N PRO A 152 16.86 6.85 0.45
CA PRO A 152 16.16 7.70 -0.51
C PRO A 152 14.73 7.22 -0.86
N LYS A 153 14.49 5.90 -0.83
CA LYS A 153 13.14 5.33 -1.03
C LYS A 153 12.21 5.66 0.14
N ALA A 154 12.69 5.48 1.38
CA ALA A 154 11.95 5.82 2.59
C ALA A 154 11.68 7.33 2.68
N GLU A 155 12.66 8.15 2.33
CA GLU A 155 12.51 9.61 2.25
C GLU A 155 11.43 10.01 1.26
N LYS A 156 11.43 9.45 0.05
CA LYS A 156 10.39 9.73 -0.95
C LYS A 156 9.00 9.38 -0.41
N PHE A 157 8.87 8.27 0.32
CA PHE A 157 7.61 7.84 0.92
C PHE A 157 7.17 8.75 2.08
N LEU A 158 8.10 9.17 2.94
CA LEU A 158 7.80 9.96 4.14
C LEU A 158 7.86 11.48 3.92
N SER A 159 8.25 11.99 2.75
CA SER A 159 8.52 13.41 2.54
C SER A 159 7.32 14.32 2.84
N ALA A 160 6.10 13.83 2.57
CA ALA A 160 4.86 14.55 2.86
C ALA A 160 4.45 14.51 4.35
N ARG A 161 5.20 13.80 5.20
CA ARG A 161 4.95 13.64 6.64
C ARG A 161 5.90 14.45 7.52
N TYR A 162 6.80 15.22 6.90
CA TYR A 162 7.56 16.23 7.61
C TYR A 162 6.66 17.39 8.01
N PHE A 163 6.86 17.90 9.22
CA PHE A 163 6.25 19.14 9.68
C PHE A 163 7.18 19.87 10.64
N THR A 164 6.94 21.17 10.80
CA THR A 164 7.72 22.03 11.69
C THR A 164 6.88 22.47 12.87
N TYR A 165 7.45 22.45 14.07
CA TYR A 165 6.81 23.00 15.26
C TYR A 165 7.84 23.66 16.17
N GLY A 166 7.61 24.93 16.53
CA GLY A 166 8.65 25.77 17.13
C GLY A 166 9.91 25.76 16.25
N ASN A 167 11.05 25.39 16.84
CA ASN A 167 12.34 25.33 16.15
C ASN A 167 12.75 23.89 15.74
N GLY A 168 11.80 22.93 15.75
CA GLY A 168 12.07 21.53 15.44
C GLY A 168 11.48 21.09 14.09
N VAL A 169 12.19 20.17 13.42
CA VAL A 169 11.66 19.39 12.30
C VAL A 169 11.23 18.02 12.83
N TYR A 170 10.00 17.66 12.56
CA TYR A 170 9.38 16.43 13.01
C TYR A 170 8.96 15.60 11.82
N LEU A 171 9.07 14.28 11.96
CA LEU A 171 8.68 13.30 10.96
C LEU A 171 7.71 12.33 11.61
N ASP A 172 6.48 12.29 11.08
CA ASP A 172 5.56 11.23 11.41
C ASP A 172 5.90 9.98 10.59
N TYR A 173 6.33 8.95 11.29
CA TYR A 173 6.65 7.64 10.73
C TYR A 173 5.83 6.53 11.40
N SER A 174 4.94 6.84 12.33
CA SER A 174 4.32 5.86 13.24
C SER A 174 3.01 5.28 12.72
N ILE A 175 2.74 5.37 11.42
CA ILE A 175 1.52 4.85 10.83
C ILE A 175 1.59 3.34 10.66
N LEU A 176 0.48 2.68 10.91
CA LEU A 176 0.35 1.24 10.72
C LEU A 176 0.78 0.84 9.30
N GLY A 177 1.74 -0.07 9.21
CA GLY A 177 2.28 -0.58 7.94
C GLY A 177 3.50 0.15 7.39
N VAL A 178 3.84 1.34 7.89
CA VAL A 178 5.04 2.09 7.46
C VAL A 178 6.35 1.29 7.58
N PRO A 179 6.61 0.50 8.65
CA PRO A 179 7.83 -0.32 8.70
C PRO A 179 8.02 -1.22 7.47
N ASN A 180 6.93 -1.70 6.87
CA ASN A 180 6.97 -2.56 5.68
C ASN A 180 7.33 -1.77 4.42
N GLU A 181 6.89 -0.51 4.32
CA GLU A 181 7.16 0.36 3.16
C GLU A 181 8.56 0.95 3.18
N ILE A 182 9.02 1.42 4.35
CA ILE A 182 10.34 2.08 4.46
C ILE A 182 11.49 1.10 4.73
N GLY A 183 11.15 -0.11 5.18
CA GLY A 183 12.09 -1.16 5.56
C GLY A 183 12.70 -0.97 6.95
N THR A 184 13.06 -2.09 7.59
CA THR A 184 13.55 -2.16 8.98
C THR A 184 14.75 -1.24 9.23
N ARG A 185 15.70 -1.14 8.29
CA ARG A 185 16.90 -0.30 8.48
C ARG A 185 16.58 1.20 8.55
N ALA A 186 15.61 1.68 7.76
CA ALA A 186 15.20 3.07 7.80
C ALA A 186 14.40 3.35 9.08
N TRP A 187 13.52 2.41 9.45
CA TRP A 187 12.78 2.46 10.71
C TRP A 187 13.68 2.50 11.95
N ASP A 188 14.68 1.61 12.01
CA ASP A 188 15.65 1.54 13.10
C ASP A 188 16.50 2.81 13.17
N TYR A 189 16.80 3.44 12.02
CA TYR A 189 17.49 4.73 12.01
C TYR A 189 16.64 5.83 12.66
N LEU A 190 15.33 5.84 12.46
CA LEU A 190 14.43 6.87 13.03
C LEU A 190 14.16 6.64 14.52
N THR A 191 14.23 5.40 14.99
CA THR A 191 13.83 5.01 16.36
C THR A 191 14.60 5.77 17.47
N PRO A 192 15.94 5.95 17.41
CA PRO A 192 16.66 6.76 18.40
C PRO A 192 16.24 8.24 18.47
N PHE A 193 15.56 8.76 17.45
CA PHE A 193 15.09 10.15 17.39
C PHE A 193 13.62 10.32 17.82
N ARG A 194 13.00 9.23 18.28
CA ARG A 194 11.62 9.20 18.75
C ARG A 194 11.43 10.10 19.96
N VAL A 195 10.39 10.93 19.90
CA VAL A 195 9.93 11.80 20.98
C VAL A 195 8.40 11.82 21.01
N SER A 196 7.82 12.21 22.14
CA SER A 196 6.38 12.51 22.22
C SER A 196 5.97 13.56 21.19
N HIS A 197 4.74 13.45 20.70
CA HIS A 197 4.21 14.38 19.71
C HIS A 197 4.31 15.85 20.22
N PRO A 198 4.87 16.79 19.43
CA PRO A 198 5.20 18.13 19.92
C PRO A 198 3.98 19.00 20.28
N TYR A 199 2.79 18.64 19.82
CA TYR A 199 1.55 19.33 20.19
C TYR A 199 1.15 19.06 21.64
N SER A 200 1.44 17.87 22.16
CA SER A 200 1.13 17.48 23.54
C SER A 200 1.72 16.10 23.86
N ASP A 201 2.38 15.99 25.02
CA ASP A 201 2.85 14.73 25.61
C ASP A 201 1.74 13.87 26.22
N ASP A 202 0.49 14.37 26.26
CA ASP A 202 -0.68 13.57 26.67
C ASP A 202 -1.17 12.57 25.60
N PHE A 203 -0.58 12.59 24.40
CA PHE A 203 -1.04 11.72 23.32
C PHE A 203 -0.76 10.26 23.66
N SER A 204 -1.70 9.39 23.31
CA SER A 204 -1.61 7.97 23.58
C SER A 204 -2.22 7.19 22.42
N GLU A 205 -1.76 5.96 22.24
CA GLU A 205 -2.32 5.01 21.29
C GLU A 205 -2.62 3.69 22.01
N SER A 206 -3.73 3.05 21.64
CA SER A 206 -3.96 1.67 22.04
C SER A 206 -3.28 0.75 21.03
N VAL A 207 -2.91 -0.46 21.48
CA VAL A 207 -2.43 -1.53 20.60
C VAL A 207 -3.52 -2.05 19.65
N THR A 208 -4.76 -1.64 19.87
CA THR A 208 -5.90 -2.10 19.11
C THR A 208 -6.14 -1.13 17.95
N ASN A 209 -6.91 -0.06 18.12
CA ASN A 209 -7.33 0.76 16.99
C ASN A 209 -7.62 2.23 17.36
N TYR A 210 -7.10 2.72 18.49
CA TYR A 210 -7.49 4.01 19.07
C TYR A 210 -6.29 4.94 19.26
N VAL A 211 -6.45 6.21 18.92
CA VAL A 211 -5.49 7.28 19.22
C VAL A 211 -6.15 8.38 20.06
N GLY A 212 -5.71 8.48 21.31
CA GLY A 212 -6.13 9.49 22.26
C GLY A 212 -5.27 10.73 22.12
N TRP A 213 -5.69 11.68 21.29
CA TRP A 213 -4.94 12.92 21.05
C TRP A 213 -5.75 14.19 21.33
N PHE A 214 -7.04 14.08 21.66
CA PHE A 214 -7.84 15.20 22.14
C PHE A 214 -8.83 14.78 23.22
N HIS A 215 -9.37 15.75 23.94
CA HIS A 215 -10.39 15.51 24.96
C HIS A 215 -11.75 15.19 24.30
N GLU A 216 -12.06 13.92 24.05
CA GLU A 216 -13.27 13.50 23.31
C GLU A 216 -14.57 14.14 23.80
N LYS A 217 -14.80 14.21 25.12
CA LYS A 217 -16.04 14.78 25.67
C LYS A 217 -16.12 16.31 25.57
N SER A 218 -15.00 16.99 25.36
CA SER A 218 -14.94 18.46 25.35
C SER A 218 -13.70 18.94 24.57
N PRO A 219 -13.64 18.70 23.25
CA PRO A 219 -12.47 19.04 22.44
C PRO A 219 -12.23 20.54 22.39
N ARG A 220 -13.30 21.33 22.53
CA ARG A 220 -13.35 22.80 22.41
C ARG A 220 -12.49 23.31 21.25
N PRO A 221 -12.75 22.89 20.00
CA PRO A 221 -12.00 23.37 18.87
C PRO A 221 -12.23 24.88 18.71
N GLY A 222 -11.20 25.61 18.31
CA GLY A 222 -11.27 27.02 17.96
C GLY A 222 -10.24 27.32 16.89
N ILE A 223 -10.63 28.05 15.85
CA ILE A 223 -9.69 28.51 14.82
C ILE A 223 -9.49 30.00 14.98
N THR A 224 -8.23 30.42 15.07
CA THR A 224 -7.83 31.83 15.02
C THR A 224 -7.04 32.09 13.76
N ARG A 225 -7.13 33.32 13.25
CA ARG A 225 -6.33 33.82 12.14
C ARG A 225 -5.47 34.95 12.65
N ASP A 226 -4.18 34.89 12.38
CA ASP A 226 -3.21 35.95 12.64
C ASP A 226 -2.33 36.17 11.39
N ASP A 227 -1.33 37.04 11.52
CA ASP A 227 -0.40 37.38 10.43
C ASP A 227 0.45 36.20 9.97
N THR A 228 0.60 35.16 10.81
CA THR A 228 1.39 33.96 10.51
C THR A 228 0.56 32.85 9.87
N GLY A 229 -0.77 32.91 9.99
CA GLY A 229 -1.68 31.99 9.31
C GLY A 229 -2.92 31.63 10.12
N LEU A 230 -3.36 30.39 9.97
CA LEU A 230 -4.47 29.82 10.73
C LEU A 230 -3.91 28.92 11.83
N THR A 231 -4.47 29.02 13.03
CA THR A 231 -4.12 28.14 14.15
C THR A 231 -5.39 27.47 14.67
N LEU A 232 -5.35 26.14 14.77
CA LEU A 232 -6.37 25.35 15.46
C LEU A 232 -5.97 25.19 16.93
N SER A 233 -6.84 25.61 17.83
CA SER A 233 -6.76 25.33 19.26
C SER A 233 -7.75 24.24 19.64
N LEU A 234 -7.35 23.36 20.56
CA LEU A 234 -8.20 22.31 21.12
C LEU A 234 -7.65 21.85 22.47
N ARG A 235 -8.38 20.96 23.15
CA ARG A 235 -7.93 20.33 24.40
C ARG A 235 -7.28 18.98 24.13
N SER A 236 -6.10 18.75 24.70
CA SER A 236 -5.44 17.44 24.78
C SER A 236 -6.26 16.46 25.63
N PRO A 237 -5.96 15.15 25.64
CA PRO A 237 -6.68 14.17 26.45
C PRO A 237 -6.82 14.52 27.94
N THR A 238 -5.81 15.16 28.55
CA THR A 238 -5.87 15.60 29.97
C THR A 238 -6.57 16.95 30.17
N GLY A 239 -7.06 17.56 29.09
CA GLY A 239 -7.79 18.83 29.12
C GLY A 239 -6.92 20.07 28.97
N ARG A 240 -5.59 19.93 28.82
CA ARG A 240 -4.68 21.05 28.56
C ARG A 240 -4.94 21.64 27.19
N GLN A 241 -4.81 22.96 27.05
CA GLN A 241 -4.96 23.60 25.75
C GLN A 241 -3.72 23.35 24.90
N MET A 242 -3.93 22.97 23.64
CA MET A 242 -2.88 22.79 22.64
C MET A 242 -3.25 23.52 21.34
N THR A 243 -2.23 23.83 20.54
CA THR A 243 -2.34 24.59 19.29
C THR A 243 -1.65 23.86 18.16
N ILE A 244 -2.31 23.81 17.01
CA ILE A 244 -1.83 23.18 15.78
C ILE A 244 -1.81 24.25 14.69
N PRO A 245 -0.63 24.60 14.15
CA PRO A 245 -0.55 25.51 13.02
C PRO A 245 -1.17 24.85 11.78
N ILE A 246 -2.17 25.48 11.19
CA ILE A 246 -2.75 25.06 9.91
C ILE A 246 -1.89 25.68 8.81
N GLN A 247 -0.83 24.97 8.45
CA GLN A 247 -0.06 25.28 7.25
C GLN A 247 -0.93 24.89 6.04
N ARG A 248 -1.16 25.82 5.10
CA ARG A 248 -1.96 25.48 3.90
C ARG A 248 -1.35 24.25 3.26
N PHE A 249 -2.20 23.23 3.05
CA PHE A 249 -1.84 22.09 2.23
C PHE A 249 -1.45 22.61 0.84
N GLN A 250 -0.15 22.68 0.58
CA GLN A 250 0.37 22.80 -0.76
C GLN A 250 0.35 21.36 -1.27
N PRO A 251 -0.56 20.97 -2.19
CA PRO A 251 -0.37 19.70 -2.88
C PRO A 251 1.06 19.74 -3.39
N ALA A 252 1.87 18.74 -3.00
CA ALA A 252 3.20 18.62 -3.56
C ALA A 252 3.00 18.73 -5.07
N GLU A 253 3.47 19.82 -5.68
CA GLU A 253 3.46 19.92 -7.12
C GLU A 253 4.20 18.66 -7.57
N PHE A 254 3.45 17.70 -8.13
CA PHE A 254 4.02 16.66 -8.95
C PHE A 254 4.63 17.46 -10.11
N THR A 255 5.84 17.95 -9.89
CA THR A 255 6.71 18.41 -10.95
C THR A 255 6.76 17.22 -11.87
N ASP A 256 6.22 17.43 -13.07
CA ASP A 256 6.15 16.49 -14.16
C ASP A 256 7.60 16.06 -14.44
N ARG A 257 8.06 15.03 -13.71
CA ARG A 257 9.41 14.50 -13.87
C ARG A 257 9.39 13.69 -15.14
N THR A 258 9.74 14.34 -16.24
CA THR A 258 9.97 13.80 -17.58
C THR A 258 11.11 12.78 -17.66
N ASP A 259 11.52 12.18 -16.53
CA ASP A 259 12.64 11.25 -16.42
C ASP A 259 12.16 9.79 -16.41
N ILE A 260 10.92 9.53 -16.83
CA ILE A 260 10.42 8.17 -17.02
C ILE A 260 10.90 7.72 -18.40
N ASP A 261 11.83 6.76 -18.39
CA ASP A 261 12.25 6.02 -19.56
C ASP A 261 11.02 5.48 -20.32
N PRO A 262 10.78 5.92 -21.58
CA PRO A 262 9.58 5.59 -22.34
C PRO A 262 9.41 4.08 -22.58
N PHE A 263 10.47 3.28 -22.38
CA PHE A 263 10.40 1.82 -22.46
C PHE A 263 9.53 1.20 -21.35
N TYR A 264 9.53 1.78 -20.14
CA TYR A 264 8.73 1.26 -19.01
C TYR A 264 7.26 1.67 -19.08
N PHE A 265 6.96 2.81 -19.69
CA PHE A 265 5.59 3.28 -19.87
C PHE A 265 4.81 2.40 -20.86
N ALA A 266 5.46 1.96 -21.94
CA ALA A 266 4.84 1.09 -22.94
C ALA A 266 4.59 -0.35 -22.43
N ALA A 267 5.50 -0.90 -21.62
CA ALA A 267 5.35 -2.23 -21.04
C ALA A 267 4.25 -2.29 -19.95
N GLY A 268 4.08 -1.21 -19.18
CA GLY A 268 3.04 -1.12 -18.15
C GLY A 268 1.61 -1.04 -18.69
N LEU A 269 1.41 -0.38 -19.84
CA LEU A 269 0.11 -0.23 -20.50
C LEU A 269 -0.42 -1.53 -21.11
N CYS A 270 0.46 -2.44 -21.56
CA CYS A 270 0.04 -3.72 -22.14
C CYS A 270 -0.42 -4.75 -21.09
N VAL A 271 0.05 -4.64 -19.84
CA VAL A 271 -0.32 -5.57 -18.77
C VAL A 271 -1.56 -5.10 -17.99
N THR A 272 -1.82 -3.79 -17.93
CA THR A 272 -2.92 -3.21 -17.14
C THR A 272 -4.19 -2.93 -17.96
N GLY A 273 -4.10 -2.82 -19.29
CA GLY A 273 -5.26 -2.62 -20.15
C GLY A 273 -6.21 -3.82 -20.24
N ALA A 274 -5.77 -5.02 -19.89
CA ALA A 274 -6.60 -6.24 -19.94
C ALA A 274 -7.56 -6.39 -18.73
N ASP A 275 -7.28 -5.71 -17.61
CA ASP A 275 -8.05 -5.85 -16.36
C ASP A 275 -9.08 -4.74 -16.11
N MET A 276 -9.08 -3.67 -16.93
CA MET A 276 -9.84 -2.45 -16.59
C MET A 276 -11.16 -2.23 -17.36
N GLY A 277 -11.63 -3.15 -18.22
CA GLY A 277 -13.04 -3.19 -18.65
C GLY A 277 -13.61 -1.93 -19.33
N TYR A 278 -12.80 -0.99 -19.79
CA TYR A 278 -13.25 0.20 -20.50
C TYR A 278 -13.29 -0.08 -22.00
N ILE A 279 -14.43 -0.60 -22.49
CA ILE A 279 -15.09 -0.33 -23.79
C ILE A 279 -16.35 -1.22 -23.84
N LYS A 280 -17.53 -0.62 -23.98
CA LYS A 280 -18.75 -1.31 -24.41
C LYS A 280 -19.00 -1.03 -25.91
N PRO A 281 -19.45 -2.03 -26.71
CA PRO A 281 -19.59 -1.92 -28.16
C PRO A 281 -20.91 -1.25 -28.57
N PRO A 282 -20.90 -0.41 -29.63
CA PRO A 282 -21.50 -0.86 -30.88
C PRO A 282 -20.74 -0.35 -32.10
N GLN A 283 -19.56 -0.89 -32.38
CA GLN A 283 -18.85 -0.62 -33.65
C GLN A 283 -18.16 -1.86 -34.26
N CYS A 284 -18.37 -3.07 -33.70
CA CYS A 284 -17.71 -4.29 -34.20
C CYS A 284 -18.58 -5.16 -35.11
N ASP A 285 -19.85 -4.80 -35.35
CA ASP A 285 -20.77 -5.65 -36.14
C ASP A 285 -20.50 -5.63 -37.66
N SER A 286 -19.64 -4.73 -38.14
CA SER A 286 -19.26 -4.69 -39.56
C SER A 286 -18.08 -5.61 -39.93
N PHE A 287 -17.41 -6.24 -38.96
CA PHE A 287 -16.20 -7.05 -39.22
C PHE A 287 -16.44 -8.55 -39.35
N PHE A 288 -17.63 -9.06 -39.01
CA PHE A 288 -17.88 -10.51 -38.90
C PHE A 288 -18.58 -11.16 -40.11
N ARG A 289 -18.70 -10.48 -41.26
CA ARG A 289 -19.44 -11.06 -42.40
C ARG A 289 -18.62 -11.81 -43.45
N GLU A 290 -17.30 -11.81 -43.42
CA GLU A 290 -16.53 -12.61 -44.39
C GLU A 290 -15.34 -13.33 -43.73
N GLY A 291 -15.53 -14.63 -43.51
CA GLY A 291 -14.56 -15.73 -43.67
C GLY A 291 -13.19 -15.67 -42.96
N GLY A 292 -12.97 -16.63 -42.07
CA GLY A 292 -11.66 -17.25 -41.87
C GLY A 292 -11.15 -17.29 -40.41
N ASP A 293 -10.77 -18.49 -39.97
CA ASP A 293 -10.06 -18.78 -38.72
C ASP A 293 -8.93 -17.77 -38.45
N GLN A 294 -9.09 -16.89 -37.45
CA GLN A 294 -7.99 -16.10 -36.91
C GLN A 294 -7.87 -16.25 -35.40
N ARG A 295 -6.63 -16.46 -34.96
CA ARG A 295 -6.25 -16.82 -33.59
C ARG A 295 -6.05 -15.54 -32.74
N PRO A 296 -6.19 -15.63 -31.40
CA PRO A 296 -6.18 -14.45 -30.51
C PRO A 296 -4.93 -13.55 -30.56
N ALA A 297 -3.79 -14.06 -31.02
CA ALA A 297 -2.56 -13.29 -31.17
C ALA A 297 -2.61 -12.27 -32.32
N GLU A 298 -3.32 -12.58 -33.41
CA GLU A 298 -3.42 -11.70 -34.60
C GLU A 298 -4.37 -10.51 -34.35
N MET A 299 -5.35 -10.65 -33.45
CA MET A 299 -6.21 -9.56 -33.00
C MET A 299 -5.46 -8.52 -32.14
N LEU A 300 -4.56 -8.97 -31.27
CA LEU A 300 -3.73 -8.09 -30.43
C LEU A 300 -2.70 -7.32 -31.26
N ILE A 301 -2.10 -7.98 -32.26
CA ILE A 301 -1.17 -7.35 -33.20
C ILE A 301 -1.91 -6.36 -34.10
N SER A 302 -3.12 -6.67 -34.56
CA SER A 302 -3.93 -5.76 -35.39
C SER A 302 -4.41 -4.53 -34.62
N ALA A 303 -4.76 -4.66 -33.34
CA ALA A 303 -5.12 -3.54 -32.48
C ALA A 303 -3.92 -2.62 -32.18
N ALA A 304 -2.73 -3.20 -31.93
CA ALA A 304 -1.49 -2.46 -31.79
C ALA A 304 -1.07 -1.74 -33.09
N HIS A 305 -1.27 -2.39 -34.26
CA HIS A 305 -1.05 -1.80 -35.58
C HIS A 305 -2.05 -0.70 -35.94
N ALA A 306 -3.29 -0.76 -35.44
CA ALA A 306 -4.29 0.28 -35.65
C ALA A 306 -4.02 1.52 -34.78
N TRP A 307 -3.52 1.31 -33.56
CA TRP A 307 -3.11 2.39 -32.66
C TRP A 307 -1.84 3.12 -33.15
N SER A 308 -0.84 2.40 -33.67
CA SER A 308 0.37 3.03 -34.24
C SER A 308 0.11 3.78 -35.54
N ARG A 309 -0.80 3.30 -36.40
CA ARG A 309 -1.20 3.99 -37.64
C ARG A 309 -1.92 5.32 -37.42
N ASN A 310 -2.60 5.49 -36.28
CA ASN A 310 -3.35 6.70 -35.98
C ASN A 310 -2.53 7.78 -35.23
N THR A 311 -1.27 7.51 -34.86
CA THR A 311 -0.49 8.43 -34.01
C THR A 311 0.89 8.82 -34.53
N ALA A 312 1.42 8.21 -35.61
CA ALA A 312 2.63 8.71 -36.27
C ALA A 312 2.75 8.23 -37.73
N SER A 313 3.32 9.08 -38.60
CA SER A 313 3.63 8.76 -39.99
C SER A 313 4.74 7.68 -40.07
N PRO A 314 4.69 6.71 -41.01
CA PRO A 314 5.70 5.65 -41.18
C PRO A 314 7.14 6.16 -41.41
N ASP A 315 7.29 7.41 -41.83
CA ASP A 315 8.59 8.03 -42.13
C ASP A 315 9.17 8.87 -40.97
N THR A 316 8.54 8.83 -39.78
CA THR A 316 8.98 9.68 -38.67
C THR A 316 10.29 9.15 -38.09
N THR A 317 11.38 9.86 -38.37
CA THR A 317 12.68 9.62 -37.75
C THR A 317 12.75 10.44 -36.47
N GLN A 318 12.86 9.78 -35.31
CA GLN A 318 13.11 10.47 -34.04
C GLN A 318 14.59 10.52 -33.74
N HIS A 319 15.05 11.70 -33.34
CA HIS A 319 16.42 11.98 -32.97
C HIS A 319 16.50 12.09 -31.46
N TYR A 320 17.31 11.24 -30.85
CA TYR A 320 17.67 11.31 -29.45
C TYR A 320 19.11 11.77 -29.34
N TYR A 321 19.43 12.44 -28.24
CA TYR A 321 20.78 12.86 -27.92
C TYR A 321 21.18 12.23 -26.60
N GLU A 322 22.30 11.51 -26.61
CA GLU A 322 22.92 11.00 -25.39
C GLU A 322 23.48 12.17 -24.56
N PRO A 323 23.70 11.99 -23.23
CA PRO A 323 24.26 13.03 -22.37
C PRO A 323 25.63 13.56 -22.81
N ASP A 324 26.37 12.81 -23.64
CA ASP A 324 27.65 13.23 -24.23
C ASP A 324 27.50 13.95 -25.60
N GLY A 325 26.26 14.19 -26.04
CA GLY A 325 25.92 14.89 -27.28
C GLY A 325 25.83 14.02 -28.52
N LYS A 326 26.01 12.69 -28.42
CA LYS A 326 25.87 11.81 -29.59
C LYS A 326 24.41 11.65 -30.00
N ARG A 327 24.17 11.80 -31.30
CA ARG A 327 22.83 11.67 -31.90
C ARG A 327 22.53 10.21 -32.20
N LEU A 328 21.55 9.64 -31.51
CA LEU A 328 20.96 8.34 -31.82
C LEU A 328 19.76 8.56 -32.76
N VAL A 329 19.76 7.84 -33.88
CA VAL A 329 18.67 7.91 -34.88
C VAL A 329 17.94 6.57 -34.87
N VAL A 330 16.71 6.56 -34.36
CA VAL A 330 15.92 5.33 -34.28
C VAL A 330 14.87 5.33 -35.38
N LYS A 331 14.93 4.32 -36.26
CA LYS A 331 13.89 4.06 -37.27
C LYS A 331 12.88 3.07 -36.69
N HIS A 332 11.61 3.48 -36.63
CA HIS A 332 10.52 2.71 -36.03
C HIS A 332 10.37 1.28 -36.59
N ALA A 333 10.73 1.07 -37.86
CA ALA A 333 10.69 -0.25 -38.51
C ALA A 333 11.63 -1.29 -37.86
N ALA A 334 12.78 -0.89 -37.30
CA ALA A 334 13.74 -1.80 -36.70
C ALA A 334 13.30 -2.33 -35.32
N LEU A 335 12.54 -1.53 -34.57
CA LEU A 335 12.02 -1.90 -33.25
C LEU A 335 10.90 -2.95 -33.36
N SER A 336 10.08 -2.85 -34.40
CA SER A 336 8.98 -3.79 -34.63
C SER A 336 9.47 -5.17 -35.08
N GLN A 337 10.60 -5.24 -35.80
CA GLN A 337 11.21 -6.50 -36.21
C GLN A 337 11.85 -7.23 -35.01
N ALA A 338 12.56 -6.51 -34.14
CA ALA A 338 13.21 -7.08 -32.95
C ALA A 338 12.21 -7.70 -31.95
N LEU A 339 11.00 -7.14 -31.84
CA LEU A 339 9.94 -7.67 -30.97
C LEU A 339 9.27 -8.93 -31.53
N SER A 340 9.26 -9.11 -32.85
CA SER A 340 8.70 -10.31 -33.49
C SER A 340 9.58 -11.55 -33.33
N GLU A 341 10.89 -11.36 -33.12
CA GLU A 341 11.87 -12.45 -32.99
C GLU A 341 11.95 -13.03 -31.56
N PHE A 342 11.45 -12.32 -30.54
CA PHE A 342 11.53 -12.73 -29.13
C PHE A 342 10.39 -13.63 -28.64
N TYR A 343 9.31 -13.79 -29.41
CA TYR A 343 8.14 -14.60 -29.02
C TYR A 343 7.94 -15.82 -29.93
N VAL A 344 8.82 -16.82 -29.77
CA VAL A 344 8.53 -18.18 -30.26
C VAL A 344 8.95 -19.20 -29.19
N GLN A 345 7.96 -19.72 -28.47
CA GLN A 345 7.69 -21.16 -28.29
C GLN A 345 6.40 -21.34 -27.45
N PRO A 346 5.24 -21.53 -28.08
CA PRO A 346 4.01 -21.95 -27.42
C PRO A 346 3.79 -23.45 -27.62
N ASP A 347 3.64 -24.21 -26.54
CA ASP A 347 2.94 -25.48 -26.59
C ASP A 347 2.23 -25.76 -25.26
N ARG A 348 1.03 -26.34 -25.39
CA ARG A 348 0.18 -26.97 -24.36
C ARG A 348 -0.91 -26.11 -23.72
N PHE A 349 -1.94 -25.79 -24.52
CA PHE A 349 -3.31 -26.06 -24.09
C PHE A 349 -4.13 -26.52 -25.30
N THR A 350 -4.84 -27.63 -25.15
CA THR A 350 -5.84 -28.08 -26.11
C THR A 350 -7.11 -27.27 -25.94
N LYS A 351 -7.91 -27.14 -27.01
CA LYS A 351 -9.21 -26.45 -26.99
C LYS A 351 -10.15 -26.98 -25.90
N ALA A 352 -10.09 -28.29 -25.62
CA ALA A 352 -10.86 -28.93 -24.57
C ALA A 352 -10.48 -28.45 -23.15
N GLU A 353 -9.18 -28.31 -22.86
CA GLU A 353 -8.68 -27.79 -21.57
C GLU A 353 -9.07 -26.33 -21.35
N TRP A 354 -9.19 -25.56 -22.43
CA TRP A 354 -9.66 -24.19 -22.38
C TRP A 354 -11.16 -24.13 -22.08
N GLU A 355 -11.97 -24.91 -22.82
CA GLU A 355 -13.44 -24.91 -22.71
C GLU A 355 -13.92 -25.43 -21.34
N GLU A 356 -13.18 -26.37 -20.73
CA GLU A 356 -13.47 -26.86 -19.38
C GLU A 356 -13.29 -25.78 -18.30
N ARG A 357 -12.28 -24.91 -18.44
CA ARG A 357 -12.03 -23.81 -17.50
C ARG A 357 -13.08 -22.70 -17.55
N GLN A 358 -13.81 -22.57 -18.65
CA GLN A 358 -14.89 -21.58 -18.77
C GLN A 358 -16.25 -22.03 -18.24
N LYS A 359 -16.36 -23.27 -17.78
CA LYS A 359 -17.55 -23.75 -17.09
C LYS A 359 -17.66 -23.25 -15.63
N TYR A 360 -16.61 -22.62 -15.09
CA TYR A 360 -16.61 -22.09 -13.72
C TYR A 360 -16.83 -20.56 -13.72
N PRO A 361 -17.85 -20.04 -13.01
CA PRO A 361 -18.09 -18.61 -12.93
C PRO A 361 -16.90 -17.87 -12.32
N ARG A 362 -16.55 -16.70 -12.85
CA ARG A 362 -15.53 -15.80 -12.28
C ARG A 362 -16.03 -15.25 -10.94
N GLY A 363 -15.73 -15.98 -9.87
CA GLY A 363 -16.02 -15.62 -8.48
C GLY A 363 -15.68 -16.81 -7.58
N GLU A 364 -14.56 -16.70 -6.86
CA GLU A 364 -14.05 -17.69 -5.90
C GLU A 364 -13.48 -19.01 -6.48
N SER A 365 -12.39 -18.94 -7.26
CA SER A 365 -11.47 -20.09 -7.27
C SER A 365 -10.66 -20.10 -5.97
N ARG A 366 -11.22 -20.66 -4.91
CA ARG A 366 -10.43 -21.00 -3.71
C ARG A 366 -9.59 -22.22 -4.07
N LEU A 367 -8.32 -22.00 -4.42
CA LEU A 367 -7.32 -23.07 -4.44
C LEU A 367 -7.35 -23.75 -3.08
N THR A 368 -7.89 -24.96 -3.03
CA THR A 368 -7.96 -25.76 -1.81
C THR A 368 -6.61 -26.43 -1.56
N MET A 369 -6.43 -26.93 -0.34
CA MET A 369 -5.25 -27.73 -0.01
C MET A 369 -5.18 -29.00 -0.88
N ASP A 370 -6.32 -29.58 -1.22
CA ASP A 370 -6.40 -30.80 -2.02
C ASP A 370 -6.05 -30.52 -3.49
N ASP A 371 -6.41 -29.35 -4.02
CA ASP A 371 -6.00 -28.92 -5.36
C ASP A 371 -4.48 -28.82 -5.47
N LEU A 372 -3.81 -28.26 -4.45
CA LEU A 372 -2.36 -28.12 -4.41
C LEU A 372 -1.64 -29.47 -4.24
N LEU A 373 -2.21 -30.38 -3.46
CA LEU A 373 -1.65 -31.73 -3.27
C LEU A 373 -1.90 -32.63 -4.48
N GLY A 374 -3.01 -32.43 -5.21
CA GLY A 374 -3.36 -33.13 -6.44
C GLY A 374 -2.52 -32.73 -7.66
N LEU A 375 -1.77 -31.62 -7.58
CA LEU A 375 -0.80 -31.26 -8.61
C LEU A 375 0.25 -32.36 -8.79
N ASP A 376 0.71 -32.54 -10.03
CA ASP A 376 1.85 -33.41 -10.29
C ASP A 376 3.11 -32.90 -9.56
N ARG A 377 4.02 -33.82 -9.28
CA ARG A 377 5.22 -33.56 -8.47
C ARG A 377 6.01 -32.34 -8.93
N ARG A 378 6.16 -32.13 -10.24
CA ARG A 378 6.92 -31.00 -10.80
C ARG A 378 6.26 -29.66 -10.49
N LYS A 379 4.93 -29.59 -10.59
CA LYS A 379 4.17 -28.38 -10.26
C LYS A 379 4.18 -28.08 -8.76
N ARG A 380 4.07 -29.10 -7.90
CA ARG A 380 4.19 -28.95 -6.44
C ARG A 380 5.55 -28.38 -6.04
N LEU A 381 6.63 -28.92 -6.61
CA LEU A 381 7.99 -28.45 -6.34
C LEU A 381 8.24 -27.04 -6.88
N SER A 382 7.65 -26.69 -8.02
CA SER A 382 7.71 -25.32 -8.57
C SER A 382 6.98 -24.31 -7.68
N PHE A 383 5.82 -24.69 -7.14
CA PHE A 383 5.08 -23.89 -6.16
C PHE A 383 5.90 -23.66 -4.89
N VAL A 384 6.48 -24.72 -4.33
CA VAL A 384 7.36 -24.63 -3.14
C VAL A 384 8.57 -23.73 -3.41
N ALA A 385 9.24 -23.86 -4.56
CA ALA A 385 10.37 -23.02 -4.93
C ALA A 385 9.99 -21.52 -5.03
N GLY A 386 8.81 -21.22 -5.57
CA GLY A 386 8.30 -19.85 -5.65
C GLY A 386 8.00 -19.22 -4.28
N ILE A 387 7.54 -20.02 -3.31
CA ILE A 387 7.36 -19.56 -1.92
C ILE A 387 8.72 -19.46 -1.20
N TYR A 388 9.61 -20.45 -1.40
CA TYR A 388 10.96 -20.45 -0.85
C TYR A 388 11.70 -19.16 -1.21
N ALA A 389 11.72 -18.77 -2.50
CA ALA A 389 12.42 -17.58 -2.97
C ALA A 389 11.94 -16.26 -2.32
N ARG A 390 10.73 -16.23 -1.75
CA ARG A 390 10.15 -15.04 -1.13
C ARG A 390 10.33 -15.00 0.40
N CYS A 391 10.41 -16.17 1.02
CA CYS A 391 10.34 -16.33 2.47
C CYS A 391 11.65 -16.78 3.10
N HIS A 392 12.64 -17.18 2.30
CA HIS A 392 13.95 -17.62 2.79
C HIS A 392 14.81 -16.43 3.23
N ASP A 393 15.33 -16.49 4.45
CA ASP A 393 16.36 -15.59 4.96
C ASP A 393 17.74 -16.21 4.70
N PRO A 394 18.57 -15.60 3.83
CA PRO A 394 19.88 -16.13 3.49
C PRO A 394 20.90 -16.04 4.64
N GLU A 395 20.65 -15.24 5.68
CA GLU A 395 21.60 -15.06 6.79
C GLU A 395 21.57 -16.24 7.78
N ASP A 396 20.38 -16.78 8.07
CA ASP A 396 20.21 -17.85 9.06
C ASP A 396 19.64 -19.18 8.49
N GLY A 397 19.34 -19.19 7.18
CA GLY A 397 18.82 -20.32 6.43
C GLY A 397 17.39 -20.71 6.80
N SER A 398 16.64 -19.78 7.40
CA SER A 398 15.29 -20.03 7.89
C SER A 398 14.22 -19.42 6.98
N PHE A 399 12.98 -19.79 7.25
CA PHE A 399 11.83 -19.34 6.50
C PHE A 399 10.95 -18.48 7.37
N HIS A 400 10.61 -17.30 6.85
CA HIS A 400 9.68 -16.37 7.46
C HIS A 400 8.51 -16.14 6.52
N GLY A 401 7.31 -16.47 6.97
CA GLY A 401 6.12 -16.04 6.25
C GLY A 401 4.86 -16.07 7.08
N PHE A 402 3.83 -15.42 6.57
CA PHE A 402 2.57 -15.29 7.27
C PHE A 402 1.77 -16.61 7.25
N PRO A 403 1.06 -16.95 8.34
CA PRO A 403 0.09 -18.03 8.37
C PRO A 403 -0.92 -17.85 7.23
N SER A 404 -0.81 -18.70 6.23
CA SER A 404 -1.65 -18.66 5.02
C SER A 404 -1.82 -20.07 4.47
N VAL A 405 -2.89 -20.30 3.71
CA VAL A 405 -3.14 -21.58 3.04
C VAL A 405 -1.92 -21.99 2.20
N ALA A 406 -1.28 -21.03 1.52
CA ALA A 406 -0.07 -21.27 0.73
C ALA A 406 1.13 -21.72 1.59
N MET A 407 1.33 -21.11 2.76
CA MET A 407 2.43 -21.50 3.66
C MET A 407 2.20 -22.89 4.25
N TYR A 408 0.98 -23.19 4.70
CA TYR A 408 0.63 -24.53 5.19
C TYR A 408 0.75 -25.60 4.09
N ALA A 409 0.37 -25.27 2.85
CA ALA A 409 0.53 -26.17 1.70
C ALA A 409 2.01 -26.44 1.40
N THR A 410 2.83 -25.39 1.43
CA THR A 410 4.29 -25.49 1.24
C THR A 410 4.90 -26.45 2.27
N MET A 411 4.55 -26.31 3.55
CA MET A 411 5.04 -27.20 4.61
C MET A 411 4.58 -28.65 4.43
N LYS A 412 3.33 -28.89 4.02
CA LYS A 412 2.82 -30.24 3.73
C LYS A 412 3.54 -30.89 2.55
N ILE A 413 3.74 -30.14 1.46
CA ILE A 413 4.47 -30.62 0.28
C ILE A 413 5.91 -30.96 0.65
N LEU A 414 6.60 -30.09 1.40
CA LEU A 414 7.98 -30.34 1.84
C LEU A 414 8.11 -31.63 2.66
N ARG A 415 7.19 -31.86 3.61
CA ARG A 415 7.15 -33.11 4.38
C ARG A 415 6.86 -34.34 3.50
N ALA A 416 5.94 -34.22 2.55
CA ALA A 416 5.62 -35.30 1.62
C ALA A 416 6.80 -35.65 0.69
N GLU A 417 7.67 -34.69 0.39
CA GLU A 417 8.90 -34.87 -0.39
C GLU A 417 10.11 -35.26 0.50
N GLY A 418 9.85 -35.67 1.75
CA GLY A 418 10.85 -36.19 2.68
C GLY A 418 11.75 -35.13 3.32
N CYS A 419 11.41 -33.84 3.22
CA CYS A 419 12.16 -32.79 3.90
C CYS A 419 11.83 -32.79 5.39
N ASP A 420 12.85 -32.61 6.22
CA ASP A 420 12.63 -32.34 7.63
C ASP A 420 12.28 -30.87 7.80
N VAL A 421 11.13 -30.63 8.42
CA VAL A 421 10.62 -29.30 8.76
C VAL A 421 10.42 -29.33 10.27
N PRO A 422 11.51 -29.19 11.07
CA PRO A 422 11.44 -29.19 12.53
C PRO A 422 10.39 -28.21 13.02
N ASN A 423 9.84 -28.49 14.21
CA ASN A 423 8.75 -27.75 14.83
C ASN A 423 8.81 -26.25 14.50
N HIS A 424 7.83 -25.81 13.73
CA HIS A 424 7.71 -24.41 13.33
C HIS A 424 7.28 -23.60 14.56
N THR A 425 7.89 -22.44 14.74
CA THR A 425 7.52 -21.52 15.81
C THR A 425 6.59 -20.46 15.22
N LEU A 426 5.41 -20.30 15.81
CA LEU A 426 4.56 -19.15 15.55
C LEU A 426 5.05 -17.99 16.41
N HIS A 427 5.67 -16.99 15.79
CA HIS A 427 6.09 -15.78 16.48
C HIS A 427 4.91 -14.83 16.61
N LYS A 428 4.70 -14.33 17.83
CA LYS A 428 3.68 -13.32 18.15
C LYS A 428 4.09 -11.90 17.72
N ALA A 429 4.78 -11.76 16.60
CA ALA A 429 4.88 -10.45 15.95
C ALA A 429 3.50 -10.10 15.36
N VAL A 430 3.17 -8.81 15.22
CA VAL A 430 2.05 -8.38 14.39
C VAL A 430 2.66 -7.81 13.10
N PRO A 431 2.45 -8.46 11.94
CA PRO A 431 1.63 -9.66 11.72
C PRO A 431 2.32 -10.95 12.19
N THR A 432 1.55 -11.97 12.60
CA THR A 432 2.07 -13.26 13.10
C THR A 432 2.92 -13.92 12.02
N THR A 433 4.13 -14.34 12.35
CA THR A 433 5.03 -15.03 11.39
C THR A 433 5.24 -16.47 11.81
N ILE A 434 5.30 -17.37 10.83
CA ILE A 434 5.75 -18.75 10.99
C ILE A 434 7.26 -18.74 10.72
N HIS A 435 8.04 -19.24 11.66
CA HIS A 435 9.47 -19.49 11.53
C HIS A 435 9.74 -20.98 11.51
N PHE A 436 10.43 -21.47 10.49
CA PHE A 436 10.92 -22.84 10.45
C PHE A 436 12.21 -22.94 9.65
N LYS A 437 13.05 -23.92 10.00
CA LYS A 437 14.17 -24.35 9.16
C LYS A 437 13.72 -25.55 8.34
N VAL A 438 14.23 -25.68 7.13
CA VAL A 438 14.01 -26.86 6.30
C VAL A 438 15.36 -27.52 6.08
N THR A 439 15.46 -28.79 6.44
CA THR A 439 16.57 -29.63 6.02
C THR A 439 16.12 -30.37 4.76
N PRO A 440 16.57 -29.95 3.56
CA PRO A 440 16.07 -30.52 2.32
C PRO A 440 16.49 -31.99 2.19
N SER A 441 15.58 -32.83 1.69
CA SER A 441 15.94 -34.19 1.27
C SER A 441 16.89 -34.15 0.08
N ARG A 442 17.59 -35.27 -0.19
CA ARG A 442 18.49 -35.39 -1.35
C ARG A 442 17.74 -35.12 -2.66
N GLU A 443 16.46 -35.47 -2.71
CA GLU A 443 15.59 -35.30 -3.87
C GLU A 443 15.27 -33.85 -4.17
N VAL A 444 15.21 -32.95 -3.19
CA VAL A 444 14.87 -31.53 -3.42
C VAL A 444 16.02 -30.56 -3.19
N ALA A 445 17.14 -31.00 -2.61
CA ALA A 445 18.30 -30.14 -2.31
C ALA A 445 18.81 -29.32 -3.53
N HIS A 446 18.68 -29.85 -4.74
CA HIS A 446 19.07 -29.14 -5.97
C HIS A 446 18.17 -27.93 -6.29
N LEU A 447 16.88 -27.98 -5.92
CA LEU A 447 15.96 -26.84 -6.06
C LEU A 447 16.33 -25.71 -5.13
N PHE A 448 16.61 -26.04 -3.87
CA PHE A 448 17.01 -25.07 -2.85
C PHE A 448 18.33 -24.41 -3.24
N LYS A 449 19.32 -25.21 -3.65
CA LYS A 449 20.59 -24.71 -4.19
C LYS A 449 20.38 -23.83 -5.43
N ALA A 450 19.43 -24.14 -6.31
CA ALA A 450 19.14 -23.30 -7.47
C ALA A 450 18.54 -21.94 -7.05
N VAL A 451 17.71 -21.90 -6.00
CA VAL A 451 17.15 -20.66 -5.45
C VAL A 451 18.18 -19.87 -4.64
N ASP A 452 19.01 -20.51 -3.83
CA ASP A 452 20.09 -19.83 -3.09
C ASP A 452 21.12 -19.19 -4.04
N ASN A 453 21.33 -19.79 -5.21
CA ASN A 453 22.17 -19.24 -6.28
C ASN A 453 21.41 -18.30 -7.23
N TRP A 454 20.09 -18.16 -7.07
CA TRP A 454 19.28 -17.28 -7.90
C TRP A 454 19.51 -15.84 -7.47
N GLN A 455 20.33 -15.14 -8.24
CA GLN A 455 20.44 -13.69 -8.14
C GLN A 455 19.38 -13.07 -9.06
N PRO A 456 18.43 -12.26 -8.54
CA PRO A 456 17.49 -11.57 -9.39
C PRO A 456 18.24 -10.64 -10.36
N PRO A 457 17.79 -10.50 -11.62
CA PRO A 457 18.46 -9.65 -12.59
C PRO A 457 18.28 -8.17 -12.22
N SER A 458 19.21 -7.62 -11.44
CA SER A 458 19.76 -6.26 -11.54
C SER A 458 20.62 -5.90 -10.32
N VAL A 459 21.90 -6.29 -10.32
CA VAL A 459 23.00 -5.48 -9.73
C VAL A 459 24.29 -5.83 -10.47
N GLU A 460 24.57 -5.10 -11.56
CA GLU A 460 25.94 -4.98 -12.07
C GLU A 460 26.75 -4.13 -11.09
N TRP A 461 27.68 -4.73 -10.34
CA TRP A 461 28.96 -4.13 -9.93
C TRP A 461 29.92 -5.26 -9.54
N LYS A 462 30.45 -5.96 -10.55
CA LYS A 462 31.79 -6.55 -10.45
C LYS A 462 32.77 -5.50 -10.97
N GLN A 463 33.52 -4.87 -10.07
CA GLN A 463 34.97 -4.65 -10.19
C GLN A 463 35.47 -3.66 -9.12
N ARG A 464 36.09 -4.19 -8.07
CA ARG A 464 37.44 -3.79 -7.64
C ARG A 464 38.08 -4.91 -6.80
N PHE A 465 38.94 -5.67 -7.48
CA PHE A 465 40.17 -6.36 -7.06
C PHE A 465 40.90 -5.70 -5.86
N ARG A 466 41.76 -6.31 -5.01
CA ARG A 466 42.46 -7.61 -4.93
C ARG A 466 43.11 -7.74 -3.52
N LEU A 467 43.27 -8.99 -3.06
CA LEU A 467 44.17 -9.59 -2.05
C LEU A 467 45.17 -8.72 -1.22
N ARG A 468 45.24 -9.05 0.08
CA ARG A 468 46.41 -9.74 0.69
C ARG A 468 46.01 -10.45 2.00
N LEU A 469 45.84 -11.76 1.94
CA LEU A 469 46.13 -12.65 3.07
C LEU A 469 47.59 -13.08 2.90
N GLY A 470 48.39 -12.84 3.94
CA GLY A 470 49.69 -13.47 4.15
C GLY A 470 49.71 -14.03 5.56
N LEU A 471 49.45 -15.32 5.69
CA LEU A 471 49.89 -16.12 6.84
C LEU A 471 51.35 -16.51 6.59
N GLY A 472 52.20 -16.36 7.60
CA GLY A 472 53.59 -16.83 7.52
C GLY A 472 54.52 -16.40 8.65
N ARG A 473 54.19 -16.72 9.91
CA ARG A 473 55.00 -17.45 10.91
C ARG A 473 54.39 -17.31 12.29
#